data_AF-F9EJF4-F1
#
_entry.id   AF-F9EJF4-F1
#
_cell.length_a   1.000
_cell.length_b   1.000
_cell.length_c   1.000
_cell.angle_alpha   90.00
_cell.angle_beta   90.00
_cell.angle_gamma   90.00
#
_symmetry.space_group_name_H-M   'P 1'
#
loop_
_entity.id
_entity.type
_entity.pdbx_description
1 polymer ?
#
loop_
_entity_poly.entity_id
_entity_poly.type
_entity_poly.pdbx_seq_one_letter_code
_entity_poly.pdbx_strand_id
1 'polypeptide(L)'
;MLIELDEGYSFGLGLFETILLYKGKPVFLDEHLVRINKSIVDLGLNIDKLERDEVFQYLNNNKNTLEYEVLKIVLSEKIGYS
;
A
#
# COMPACT_ATOMS: atom_id res chain seq x y z
N MET A 1 -6.74 -10.44 -17.86
CA MET A 1 -5.75 -9.68 -17.07
C MET A 1 -5.39 -8.47 -17.92
N LEU A 2 -6.02 -7.32 -17.66
CA LEU A 2 -5.54 -6.06 -18.22
C LEU A 2 -4.32 -5.67 -17.37
N ILE A 3 -3.15 -5.58 -17.99
CA ILE A 3 -1.99 -4.94 -17.37
C ILE A 3 -2.13 -3.47 -17.72
N GLU A 4 -2.69 -2.67 -16.82
CA GLU A 4 -2.51 -1.22 -16.89
C GLU A 4 -1.05 -0.95 -16.54
N LEU A 5 -0.28 -0.42 -17.49
CA LEU A 5 1.13 -0.09 -17.29
C LEU A 5 1.21 1.13 -16.39
N ASP A 6 1.54 0.93 -15.11
CA ASP A 6 1.98 2.00 -14.21
C ASP A 6 3.53 2.05 -14.14
N GLU A 7 4.10 3.19 -13.76
CA GLU A 7 5.57 3.35 -13.66
C GLU A 7 6.18 2.49 -12.54
N GLY A 8 5.40 2.14 -11.53
CA GLY A 8 5.79 1.17 -10.50
C GLY A 8 6.07 -0.20 -11.10
N TYR A 9 5.24 -0.64 -12.05
CA TYR A 9 5.43 -1.89 -12.79
C TYR A 9 6.53 -1.77 -13.86
N SER A 10 6.59 -0.63 -14.56
CA SER A 10 7.45 -0.46 -15.75
C SER A 10 8.88 -0.05 -15.41
N PHE A 11 9.08 0.71 -14.33
CA PHE A 11 10.36 1.31 -13.95
C PHE A 11 10.71 1.11 -12.46
N GLY A 12 9.85 0.44 -11.68
CA GLY A 12 10.05 0.29 -10.24
C GLY A 12 9.88 1.59 -9.46
N LEU A 13 9.23 2.59 -10.06
CA LEU A 13 8.99 3.90 -9.45
C LEU A 13 7.72 3.84 -8.59
N GLY A 14 7.92 3.65 -7.28
CA GLY A 14 6.83 3.57 -6.33
C GLY A 14 7.33 3.37 -4.90
N LEU A 15 6.37 3.32 -3.98
CA LEU A 15 6.60 3.06 -2.57
C LEU A 15 6.07 1.67 -2.23
N PHE A 16 6.66 1.02 -1.23
CA PHE A 16 6.07 -0.18 -0.67
C PHE A 16 6.27 -0.27 0.84
N GLU A 17 5.35 -0.98 1.46
CA GLU A 17 5.41 -1.37 2.87
C GLU A 17 5.16 -2.86 3.01
N THR A 18 5.83 -3.47 3.99
CA THR A 18 5.63 -4.87 4.36
C THR A 18 5.22 -4.91 5.82
N ILE A 19 3.97 -5.25 6.08
CA ILE A 19 3.35 -5.21 7.40
C ILE A 19 3.03 -6.63 7.85
N LEU A 20 3.47 -6.98 9.07
CA LEU A 20 3.06 -8.23 9.70
C LEU A 20 1.58 -8.14 10.08
N LEU A 21 0.78 -9.12 9.66
CA LEU A 21 -0.51 -9.38 10.26
C LEU A 21 -0.36 -10.51 11.28
N TYR A 22 -0.75 -10.24 12.52
CA TYR A 22 -0.89 -11.26 13.56
C TYR A 22 -2.38 -11.47 13.86
N LYS A 23 -2.89 -12.67 13.58
CA LYS A 23 -4.32 -13.03 13.70
C LYS A 23 -5.23 -12.00 13.02
N GLY A 24 -4.89 -11.66 11.77
CA GLY A 24 -5.60 -10.67 10.95
C GLY A 24 -5.46 -9.21 11.39
N LYS A 25 -4.64 -8.90 12.41
CA LYS A 25 -4.41 -7.52 12.87
C LYS A 25 -3.06 -7.00 12.38
N PRO A 26 -3.01 -5.84 11.71
CA PRO A 26 -1.76 -5.26 11.26
C PRO A 26 -0.96 -4.70 12.46
N VAL A 27 0.28 -5.16 12.59
CA VAL A 27 1.20 -4.74 13.64
C VAL A 27 1.85 -3.40 13.23
N PHE A 28 1.82 -2.41 14.13
CA PHE A 28 2.37 -1.06 13.91
C PHE A 28 1.80 -0.31 12.69
N LEU A 29 0.51 -0.51 12.38
CA LEU A 29 -0.11 0.09 11.19
C LEU A 29 0.09 1.61 11.12
N ASP A 30 -0.07 2.31 12.23
CA ASP A 30 0.02 3.78 12.24
C ASP A 30 1.44 4.26 11.89
N GLU A 31 2.48 3.58 12.37
CA GLU A 31 3.86 3.88 12.07
C GLU A 31 4.21 3.61 10.59
N HIS A 32 3.69 2.51 10.04
CA HIS A 32 3.83 2.21 8.61
C HIS A 32 3.10 3.26 7.75
N LEU A 33 1.90 3.70 8.14
CA LEU A 33 1.15 4.75 7.44
C LEU A 33 1.85 6.11 7.52
N VAL A 34 2.41 6.48 8.67
CA VAL A 34 3.22 7.70 8.82
C VAL A 34 4.42 7.65 7.88
N ARG A 35 5.14 6.52 7.82
CA ARG A 35 6.32 6.38 6.98
C ARG A 35 5.99 6.49 5.50
N ILE A 36 5.03 5.70 5.00
CA ILE A 36 4.72 5.69 3.57
C ILE A 36 4.14 7.03 3.12
N ASN A 37 3.27 7.66 3.91
CA ASN A 37 2.69 8.97 3.58
C ASN A 37 3.73 10.09 3.65
N LYS A 38 4.69 10.01 4.56
CA LYS A 38 5.85 10.91 4.54
C LYS A 38 6.67 10.72 3.26
N SER A 39 6.90 9.48 2.83
CA SER A 39 7.62 9.20 1.59
C SER A 39 6.91 9.70 0.33
N ILE A 40 5.57 9.70 0.29
CA ILE A 40 4.79 10.33 -0.80
C ILE A 40 5.20 11.80 -0.95
N VAL A 41 5.22 12.54 0.16
CA VAL A 41 5.59 13.96 0.19
C VAL A 41 7.07 14.18 -0.11
N ASP A 42 7.96 13.42 0.54
CA ASP A 42 9.41 13.59 0.42
C ASP A 42 9.91 13.31 -1.02
N LEU A 43 9.22 12.43 -1.75
CA LEU A 43 9.53 12.12 -3.15
C LEU A 43 8.71 12.94 -4.15
N GLY A 44 7.77 13.77 -3.69
CA GLY A 44 6.92 14.59 -4.56
C GLY A 44 5.99 13.80 -5.48
N LEU A 45 5.53 12.62 -5.04
CA LEU A 45 4.63 11.77 -5.82
C LEU A 45 3.20 12.33 -5.80
N ASN A 46 2.52 12.30 -6.94
CA ASN A 46 1.10 12.63 -7.10
C ASN A 46 0.21 11.43 -6.74
N ILE A 47 0.27 11.03 -5.47
CA ILE A 47 -0.53 9.95 -4.90
C ILE A 47 -1.24 10.51 -3.68
N ASP A 48 -2.54 10.21 -3.55
CA ASP A 48 -3.29 10.58 -2.35
C ASP A 48 -2.72 9.88 -1.11
N LYS A 49 -2.84 10.54 0.03
CA LYS A 49 -2.45 9.97 1.32
C LYS A 49 -3.22 8.66 1.55
N LEU A 50 -2.50 7.58 1.85
CA LEU A 50 -3.11 6.32 2.24
C LEU A 50 -3.72 6.43 3.64
N GLU A 51 -5.02 6.18 3.74
CA GLU A 51 -5.76 6.26 5.00
C GLU A 51 -5.96 4.90 5.66
N ARG A 52 -6.09 4.94 6.99
CA ARG A 52 -6.30 3.77 7.84
C ARG A 52 -7.53 2.96 7.41
N ASP A 53 -8.60 3.65 7.07
CA ASP A 53 -9.89 3.02 6.72
C ASP A 53 -9.81 2.22 5.43
N GLU A 54 -8.99 2.65 4.46
CA GLU A 54 -8.77 1.91 3.21
C GLU A 54 -8.09 0.56 3.49
N VAL A 55 -7.09 0.55 4.38
CA VAL A 55 -6.41 -0.67 4.81
C VAL A 55 -7.39 -1.62 5.52
N PHE A 56 -8.22 -1.11 6.44
CA PHE A 56 -9.19 -1.95 7.14
C PHE A 56 -10.32 -2.43 6.24
N GLN A 57 -10.76 -1.61 5.28
CA GLN A 57 -11.73 -2.04 4.28
C GLN A 57 -11.18 -3.21 3.46
N TYR A 58 -9.92 -3.12 3.01
CA TYR A 58 -9.26 -4.22 2.31
C TYR A 58 -9.16 -5.48 3.19
N LEU A 59 -8.67 -5.36 4.43
CA LEU A 59 -8.52 -6.50 5.34
C LEU A 59 -9.86 -7.17 5.68
N ASN A 60 -10.93 -6.38 5.83
CA ASN A 60 -12.27 -6.89 6.11
C ASN A 60 -12.85 -7.69 4.94
N ASN A 61 -12.50 -7.31 3.70
CA ASN A 61 -12.93 -8.01 2.49
C ASN A 61 -12.08 -9.23 2.15
N ASN A 62 -10.85 -9.30 2.67
CA ASN A 62 -9.86 -10.34 2.37
C ASN A 62 -9.46 -11.12 3.62
N LYS A 63 -10.46 -11.60 4.38
CA LYS A 63 -10.21 -12.25 5.66
C LYS A 63 -9.44 -13.56 5.53
N ASN A 64 -8.33 -13.56 6.24
CA ASN A 64 -7.46 -14.67 6.59
C ASN A 64 -7.96 -15.63 7.68
N THR A 65 -7.49 -16.89 7.73
CA THR A 65 -7.52 -17.73 8.95
C THR A 65 -6.13 -18.07 9.49
N LEU A 66 -5.07 -17.60 8.83
CA LEU A 66 -3.69 -17.83 9.23
C LEU A 66 -3.35 -17.01 10.47
N GLU A 67 -2.47 -17.56 11.31
CA GLU A 67 -2.00 -16.84 12.49
C GLU A 67 -1.02 -15.72 12.15
N TYR A 68 -0.20 -15.95 11.12
CA TYR A 68 0.82 -15.01 10.64
C TYR A 68 0.67 -14.83 9.14
N GLU A 69 0.56 -13.57 8.72
CA GLU A 69 0.50 -13.20 7.30
C GLU A 69 1.32 -11.93 7.05
N VAL A 70 1.52 -11.63 5.78
CA VAL A 70 2.18 -10.41 5.35
C VAL A 70 1.20 -9.60 4.50
N LEU A 71 0.90 -8.39 4.93
CA LEU A 71 0.26 -7.38 4.09
C LEU A 71 1.36 -6.59 3.39
N LYS A 72 1.45 -6.74 2.07
CA LYS A 72 2.30 -5.91 1.22
C LYS A 72 1.45 -4.81 0.60
N ILE A 73 1.83 -3.56 0.83
CA ILE A 73 1.21 -2.38 0.20
C ILE A 73 2.20 -1.85 -0.82
N VAL A 74 1.73 -1.53 -2.02
CA VAL A 74 2.53 -0.92 -3.10
C VAL A 74 1.75 0.27 -3.63
N LEU A 75 2.39 1.42 -3.71
CA LEU A 75 1.84 2.66 -4.28
C LEU A 75 2.69 3.08 -5.47
N SER A 76 2.06 3.40 -6.59
CA SER A 76 2.70 3.97 -7.78
C SER A 76 1.78 5.01 -8.42
N GLU A 77 2.36 5.94 -9.16
CA GLU A 77 1.58 6.94 -9.89
C GLU A 77 0.83 6.29 -11.05
N LYS A 78 -0.45 6.63 -11.20
CA LYS A 78 -1.21 6.22 -12.36
C LYS A 78 -0.79 7.07 -13.56
N ILE A 79 -0.35 6.43 -14.64
CA ILE A 79 -0.11 7.14 -15.90
C ILE A 79 -1.46 7.56 -16.48
N GLY A 80 -1.76 8.85 -16.42
CA GLY A 80 -2.78 9.47 -17.26
C GLY A 80 -2.14 9.79 -18.61
N TYR A 81 -2.49 9.05 -19.67
CA TYR A 81 -2.32 9.62 -21.01
C TYR A 81 -3.30 10.80 -21.11
N SER A 82 -2.77 12.02 -21.10
CA SER A 82 -3.49 13.26 -21.41
C SER A 82 -4.06 13.24 -22.82
#